data_AF-A0A8J6IT19-F1
#
_entry.id   AF-A0A8J6IT19-F1
#
_cell.length_a   1.000
_cell.length_b   1.000
_cell.length_c   1.000
_cell.angle_alpha   90.00
_cell.angle_beta   90.00
_cell.angle_gamma   90.00
#
_symmetry.space_group_name_H-M   'P 1'
#
loop_
_entity.id
_entity.type
_entity.pdbx_description
1 polymer ?
#
loop_
_entity_poly.entity_id
_entity_poly.type
_entity_poly.pdbx_seq_one_letter_code
_entity_poly.pdbx_strand_id
1 'polypeptide(L)'
;MAWWHSISEKLGMKKTKALELPGVRLAEAERGNRMCVSVSDIHLTDGTVGFQNLGEHAWQRFYQTLLQRCKSYYVEELVLLLDGDIVDLIRSSRWAEHGIYPWQREQRDEFSAVVTQIIHDIVEVQHKSFFRMLTSLEDKLKAEEGCSITKVELVITLGNHDKELLCVPDALAYFYEKGLNQPLKDISAQTRRTLGQMYGDETLFQSLESAPYFAFYYADCGFRLFSTHGQWRDPHNSLAVKSTYDLPGWKASDGWKLANWQQQKFAPFLEPCFGDTVAAGLLSTFIYRVKKAFAEQQCNEPRLSRIIDELDLYRPTYAALSRILQETSKMKKQNRGREAIVIIEKNLFNGIREWLSWPFVYESATPVIKLALKVGKSILLYLHKLDKGIEIPVLQRWLKLLAKIERFSNKGEKLSTMKTFPAYLPCYQHYGFQLHIEGHTHVPLQEQPALNNPQPATYINLGTWRDQIVMRKHSGYRRQGVLRALYILDLKNHTHTKEQRPRSFDYFVEDVVNWGDNKDALDNTGQLQAKF
;
A
#
# COMPACT_ATOMS: atom_id res chain seq x y z
N MET A 1 -30.57 -19.24 10.69
CA MET A 1 -30.03 -18.57 11.90
C MET A 1 -30.63 -19.10 13.21
N ALA A 2 -31.95 -19.31 13.31
CA ALA A 2 -32.60 -19.80 14.54
C ALA A 2 -32.07 -21.16 15.08
N TRP A 3 -31.69 -22.10 14.20
CA TRP A 3 -31.16 -23.42 14.60
C TRP A 3 -29.76 -23.34 15.26
N TRP A 4 -28.88 -22.48 14.73
CA TRP A 4 -27.55 -22.26 15.31
C TRP A 4 -27.62 -21.57 16.68
N HIS A 5 -28.59 -20.66 16.85
CA HIS A 5 -28.85 -20.04 18.15
C HIS A 5 -29.20 -21.07 19.23
N SER A 6 -30.04 -22.07 18.93
CA SER A 6 -30.45 -23.09 19.90
C SER A 6 -29.28 -23.99 20.37
N ILE A 7 -28.34 -24.33 19.47
CA ILE A 7 -27.20 -25.20 19.82
C ILE A 7 -26.16 -24.42 20.66
N SER A 8 -25.90 -23.16 20.32
CA SER A 8 -24.95 -22.32 21.08
C SER A 8 -25.38 -22.07 22.53
N GLU A 9 -26.69 -21.93 22.78
CA GLU A 9 -27.25 -21.79 24.13
C GLU A 9 -27.13 -23.08 24.94
N LYS A 10 -27.33 -24.25 24.33
CA LYS A 10 -27.21 -25.55 25.02
C LYS A 10 -25.78 -25.89 25.43
N LEU A 11 -24.77 -25.33 24.75
CA LEU A 11 -23.35 -25.60 25.02
C LEU A 11 -22.70 -24.63 26.01
N GLY A 12 -23.45 -23.70 26.61
CA GLY A 12 -22.91 -22.74 27.58
C GLY A 12 -21.83 -21.81 26.99
N MET A 13 -21.74 -21.68 25.67
CA MET A 13 -20.79 -20.77 25.02
C MET A 13 -21.26 -19.34 25.29
N LYS A 14 -20.43 -18.54 25.97
CA LYS A 14 -20.70 -17.12 26.20
C LYS A 14 -21.02 -16.46 24.85
N LYS A 15 -22.27 -15.98 24.68
CA LYS A 15 -22.69 -15.26 23.47
C LYS A 15 -21.73 -14.09 23.26
N THR A 16 -20.95 -14.14 22.19
CA THR A 16 -20.17 -12.98 21.79
C THR A 16 -21.15 -11.93 21.28
N LYS A 17 -21.13 -10.72 21.86
CA LYS A 17 -21.99 -9.62 21.43
C LYS A 17 -21.67 -9.31 19.96
N ALA A 18 -22.70 -9.32 19.10
CA ALA A 18 -22.56 -8.85 17.72
C ALA A 18 -22.15 -7.37 17.76
N LEU A 19 -21.14 -7.03 16.96
CA LEU A 19 -20.67 -5.65 16.83
C LEU A 19 -21.05 -5.14 15.45
N GLU A 20 -21.51 -3.91 15.38
CA GLU A 20 -21.81 -3.26 14.12
C GLU A 20 -20.54 -2.70 13.48
N LEU A 21 -20.49 -2.78 12.15
CA LEU A 21 -19.48 -2.14 11.32
C LEU A 21 -20.18 -1.03 10.52
N PRO A 22 -19.84 0.25 10.74
CA PRO A 22 -20.33 1.34 9.90
C PRO A 22 -20.08 1.06 8.41
N GLY A 23 -21.08 1.34 7.57
CA GLY A 23 -20.94 1.26 6.12
C GLY A 23 -20.90 -0.14 5.51
N VAL A 24 -21.19 -1.21 6.26
CA VAL A 24 -21.41 -2.53 5.66
C VAL A 24 -22.60 -2.48 4.71
N ARG A 25 -22.38 -2.94 3.48
CA ARG A 25 -23.46 -3.08 2.48
C ARG A 25 -24.16 -4.40 2.69
N LEU A 26 -25.46 -4.33 2.95
CA LEU A 26 -26.29 -5.52 3.09
C LEU A 26 -26.63 -6.09 1.71
N ALA A 27 -26.83 -7.41 1.67
CA ALA A 27 -27.21 -8.09 0.44
C ALA A 27 -28.67 -7.76 0.09
N GLU A 28 -28.93 -7.42 -1.17
CA GLU A 28 -30.25 -7.13 -1.71
C GLU A 28 -30.63 -8.22 -2.73
N ALA A 29 -31.76 -8.91 -2.51
CA ALA A 29 -32.13 -10.06 -3.34
C ALA A 29 -32.39 -9.68 -4.82
N GLU A 30 -33.02 -8.54 -5.05
CA GLU A 30 -33.52 -8.11 -6.37
C GLU A 30 -32.50 -7.36 -7.23
N ARG A 31 -31.34 -6.99 -6.66
CA ARG A 31 -30.30 -6.21 -7.32
C ARG A 31 -29.75 -6.91 -8.56
N GLY A 32 -29.34 -6.17 -9.59
CA GLY A 32 -28.74 -6.70 -10.82
C GLY A 32 -27.51 -7.59 -10.60
N ASN A 33 -26.96 -8.14 -11.68
CA ASN A 33 -25.67 -8.83 -11.61
C ASN A 33 -24.56 -7.83 -11.25
N ARG A 34 -23.73 -8.17 -10.26
CA ARG A 34 -22.66 -7.30 -9.79
C ARG A 34 -21.31 -7.99 -9.89
N MET A 35 -20.28 -7.19 -10.13
CA MET A 35 -18.89 -7.64 -10.05
C MET A 35 -18.10 -6.65 -9.20
N CYS A 36 -17.34 -7.14 -8.23
CA CYS A 36 -16.31 -6.37 -7.56
C CYS A 36 -14.95 -6.78 -8.14
N VAL A 37 -14.12 -5.81 -8.50
CA VAL A 37 -12.73 -6.03 -8.89
C VAL A 37 -11.85 -5.29 -7.90
N SER A 38 -11.00 -6.03 -7.19
CA SER A 38 -10.12 -5.47 -6.16
C SER A 38 -8.66 -5.55 -6.58
N VAL A 39 -7.94 -4.43 -6.41
CA VAL A 39 -6.51 -4.25 -6.69
C VAL A 39 -5.90 -3.41 -5.56
N SER A 40 -4.60 -3.57 -5.29
CA SER A 40 -3.93 -2.88 -4.17
C SER A 40 -2.45 -2.61 -4.48
N ASP A 41 -1.83 -1.75 -3.67
CA ASP A 41 -0.40 -1.43 -3.69
C ASP A 41 0.08 -1.05 -5.10
N ILE A 42 -0.62 -0.09 -5.71
CA ILE A 42 -0.32 0.48 -7.02
C ILE A 42 0.88 1.44 -6.91
N HIS A 43 0.99 2.16 -5.79
CA HIS A 43 2.08 3.10 -5.46
C HIS A 43 2.42 4.08 -6.59
N LEU A 44 1.45 4.84 -7.08
CA LEU A 44 1.72 5.88 -8.08
C LEU A 44 2.66 6.94 -7.45
N THR A 45 3.89 7.03 -7.96
CA THR A 45 4.93 7.96 -7.48
C THR A 45 5.04 9.20 -8.36
N ASP A 46 5.64 10.27 -7.86
CA ASP A 46 5.99 11.47 -8.65
C ASP A 46 7.20 11.27 -9.58
N GLY A 47 7.78 10.06 -9.58
CA GLY A 47 8.91 9.67 -10.44
C GLY A 47 10.28 10.22 -9.99
N THR A 48 10.34 11.02 -8.93
CA THR A 48 11.57 11.73 -8.53
C THR A 48 12.63 10.79 -7.95
N VAL A 49 12.21 9.75 -7.23
CA VAL A 49 13.08 8.72 -6.61
C VAL A 49 13.08 7.38 -7.35
N GLY A 50 12.67 7.41 -8.62
CA GLY A 50 12.53 6.22 -9.47
C GLY A 50 11.09 6.03 -9.95
N PHE A 51 10.93 5.27 -11.03
CA PHE A 51 9.63 4.98 -11.63
C PHE A 51 9.43 3.46 -11.67
N GLN A 52 8.40 2.97 -11.01
CA GLN A 52 8.19 1.52 -10.80
C GLN A 52 6.80 1.04 -11.23
N ASN A 53 5.95 1.98 -11.63
CA ASN A 53 4.57 1.70 -11.97
C ASN A 53 4.48 0.93 -13.29
N LEU A 54 3.41 0.13 -13.41
CA LEU A 54 3.14 -0.57 -14.66
C LEU A 54 2.82 0.44 -15.78
N GLY A 55 3.40 0.20 -16.96
CA GLY A 55 3.15 1.04 -18.14
C GLY A 55 1.73 0.94 -18.68
N GLU A 56 1.36 1.86 -19.57
CA GLU A 56 0.01 2.03 -20.12
C GLU A 56 -0.58 0.72 -20.72
N HIS A 57 0.23 -0.08 -21.40
CA HIS A 57 -0.21 -1.35 -21.98
C HIS A 57 -0.76 -2.33 -20.92
N ALA A 58 -0.21 -2.36 -19.71
CA ALA A 58 -0.71 -3.22 -18.65
C ALA A 58 -2.11 -2.78 -18.20
N TRP A 59 -2.34 -1.47 -18.10
CA TRP A 59 -3.64 -0.88 -17.77
C TRP A 59 -4.67 -1.09 -18.87
N GLN A 60 -4.29 -0.91 -20.13
CA GLN A 60 -5.16 -1.19 -21.26
C GLN A 60 -5.58 -2.67 -21.27
N ARG A 61 -4.63 -3.60 -21.02
CA ARG A 61 -4.95 -5.02 -20.91
C ARG A 61 -5.91 -5.31 -19.76
N PHE A 62 -5.69 -4.70 -18.59
CA PHE A 62 -6.60 -4.84 -17.46
C PHE A 62 -8.01 -4.35 -17.79
N TYR A 63 -8.13 -3.18 -18.44
CA TYR A 63 -9.41 -2.66 -18.91
C TYR A 63 -10.10 -3.62 -19.89
N GLN A 64 -9.38 -4.19 -20.85
CA GLN A 64 -9.95 -5.14 -21.81
C GLN A 64 -10.42 -6.42 -21.11
N THR A 65 -9.66 -6.94 -20.15
CA THR A 65 -10.10 -8.07 -19.32
C THR A 65 -11.38 -7.71 -18.58
N LEU A 66 -11.41 -6.57 -17.88
CA LEU A 66 -12.58 -6.10 -17.15
C LEU A 66 -13.81 -6.00 -18.05
N LEU A 67 -13.68 -5.36 -19.21
CA LEU A 67 -14.76 -5.23 -20.18
C LEU A 67 -15.29 -6.59 -20.64
N GLN A 68 -14.40 -7.51 -21.00
CA GLN A 68 -14.78 -8.85 -21.41
C GLN A 68 -15.54 -9.59 -20.30
N ARG A 69 -15.13 -9.45 -19.03
CA ARG A 69 -15.85 -10.03 -17.88
C ARG A 69 -17.23 -9.40 -17.70
N CYS A 70 -17.34 -8.07 -17.81
CA CYS A 70 -18.62 -7.37 -17.74
C CYS A 70 -19.62 -7.90 -18.77
N LYS A 71 -19.18 -8.09 -20.03
CA LYS A 71 -20.01 -8.69 -21.08
C LYS A 71 -20.37 -10.16 -20.77
N SER A 72 -19.39 -10.98 -20.43
CA SER A 72 -19.59 -12.43 -20.20
C SER A 72 -20.53 -12.75 -19.04
N TYR A 73 -20.55 -11.92 -17.99
CA TYR A 73 -21.41 -12.12 -16.82
C TYR A 73 -22.63 -11.19 -16.79
N TYR A 74 -22.88 -10.42 -17.87
CA TYR A 74 -23.96 -9.43 -17.96
C TYR A 74 -23.99 -8.51 -16.74
N VAL A 75 -22.83 -7.99 -16.35
CA VAL A 75 -22.67 -7.17 -15.15
C VAL A 75 -23.40 -5.85 -15.35
N GLU A 76 -24.29 -5.50 -14.42
CA GLU A 76 -25.04 -4.25 -14.39
C GLU A 76 -24.35 -3.21 -13.49
N GLU A 77 -23.68 -3.68 -12.43
CA GLU A 77 -22.94 -2.83 -11.50
C GLU A 77 -21.52 -3.37 -11.29
N LEU A 78 -20.55 -2.53 -11.61
CA LEU A 78 -19.15 -2.79 -11.31
C LEU A 78 -18.73 -1.99 -10.07
N VAL A 79 -18.12 -2.65 -9.09
CA VAL A 79 -17.38 -2.01 -8.00
C VAL A 79 -15.89 -2.19 -8.28
N LEU A 80 -15.17 -1.10 -8.55
CA LEU A 80 -13.71 -1.10 -8.60
C LEU A 80 -13.17 -0.69 -7.22
N LEU A 81 -12.59 -1.63 -6.51
CA LEU A 81 -12.00 -1.44 -5.19
C LEU A 81 -10.49 -1.26 -5.32
N LEU A 82 -10.01 -0.06 -4.98
CA LEU A 82 -8.62 0.28 -4.85
C LEU A 82 -8.23 0.16 -3.37
N ASP A 83 -7.71 -1.01 -2.97
CA ASP A 83 -7.52 -1.39 -1.57
C ASP A 83 -6.22 -0.84 -0.95
N GLY A 84 -6.04 0.47 -0.96
CA GLY A 84 -4.92 1.18 -0.33
C GLY A 84 -3.60 1.16 -1.10
N ASP A 85 -2.73 2.08 -0.72
CA ASP A 85 -1.44 2.38 -1.33
C ASP A 85 -1.57 2.67 -2.83
N ILE A 86 -2.48 3.59 -3.13
CA ILE A 86 -2.81 4.00 -4.50
C ILE A 86 -1.80 5.04 -4.96
N VAL A 87 -1.56 6.05 -4.13
CA VAL A 87 -0.52 7.06 -4.34
C VAL A 87 0.60 6.85 -3.32
N ASP A 88 1.83 7.13 -3.72
CA ASP A 88 2.99 7.00 -2.85
C ASP A 88 3.57 8.37 -2.54
N LEU A 89 3.04 9.01 -1.50
CA LEU A 89 3.49 10.33 -1.07
C LEU A 89 4.82 10.26 -0.31
N ILE A 90 5.15 9.11 0.28
CA ILE A 90 6.34 8.97 1.13
C ILE A 90 7.60 8.83 0.28
N ARG A 91 7.50 8.20 -0.90
CA ARG A 91 8.63 8.00 -1.80
C ARG A 91 8.73 9.11 -2.83
N SER A 92 9.24 10.24 -2.36
CA SER A 92 9.48 11.44 -3.16
C SER A 92 10.76 12.15 -2.72
N SER A 93 11.48 12.73 -3.68
CA SER A 93 12.63 13.59 -3.38
C SER A 93 12.22 14.95 -2.83
N ARG A 94 10.94 15.35 -2.99
CA ARG A 94 10.44 16.66 -2.56
C ARG A 94 10.63 16.88 -1.06
N TRP A 95 10.48 15.84 -0.25
CA TRP A 95 10.80 15.90 1.18
C TRP A 95 12.23 16.39 1.44
N ALA A 96 13.21 15.74 0.82
CA ALA A 96 14.62 16.07 1.00
C ALA A 96 15.03 17.38 0.33
N GLU A 97 14.38 17.74 -0.78
CA GLU A 97 14.57 19.01 -1.49
C GLU A 97 14.16 20.20 -0.61
N HIS A 98 13.03 20.08 0.09
CA HIS A 98 12.50 21.12 0.96
C HIS A 98 12.99 21.03 2.42
N GLY A 99 13.66 19.93 2.79
CA GLY A 99 14.14 19.73 4.16
C GLY A 99 13.03 19.50 5.18
N ILE A 100 11.85 19.08 4.70
CA ILE A 100 10.67 18.76 5.51
C ILE A 100 10.27 17.32 5.27
N TYR A 101 9.79 16.64 6.31
CA TYR A 101 9.51 15.21 6.27
C TYR A 101 8.11 14.88 6.83
N PRO A 102 7.57 13.67 6.57
CA PRO A 102 6.22 13.27 7.01
C PRO A 102 5.93 13.48 8.50
N TRP A 103 6.94 13.46 9.37
CA TRP A 103 6.79 13.67 10.82
C TRP A 103 6.92 15.13 11.28
N GLN A 104 6.95 16.09 10.36
CA GLN A 104 7.10 17.51 10.64
C GLN A 104 5.85 18.31 10.22
N ARG A 105 4.66 17.74 10.48
CA ARG A 105 3.37 18.30 10.05
C ARG A 105 3.01 19.63 10.74
N GLU A 106 3.70 19.97 11.82
CA GLU A 106 3.56 21.25 12.51
C GLU A 106 3.99 22.44 11.65
N GLN A 107 4.88 22.23 10.67
CA GLN A 107 5.28 23.22 9.66
C GLN A 107 4.25 23.25 8.53
N ARG A 108 3.03 23.69 8.86
CA ARG A 108 1.82 23.47 8.05
C ARG A 108 1.96 23.95 6.61
N ASP A 109 2.50 25.13 6.39
CA ASP A 109 2.54 25.75 5.06
C ASP A 109 3.54 25.01 4.14
N GLU A 110 4.75 24.76 4.62
CA GLU A 110 5.77 24.01 3.89
C GLU A 110 5.35 22.55 3.67
N PHE A 111 4.76 21.92 4.69
CA PHE A 111 4.29 20.54 4.62
C PHE A 111 3.18 20.40 3.57
N SER A 112 2.19 21.29 3.64
CA SER A 112 1.07 21.34 2.69
C SER A 112 1.56 21.59 1.27
N ALA A 113 2.50 22.52 1.08
CA ALA A 113 3.07 22.81 -0.23
C ALA A 113 3.75 21.57 -0.84
N VAL A 114 4.52 20.82 -0.04
CA VAL A 114 5.19 19.60 -0.50
C VAL A 114 4.18 18.50 -0.86
N VAL A 115 3.19 18.22 0.00
CA VAL A 115 2.16 17.21 -0.29
C VAL A 115 1.36 17.57 -1.55
N THR A 116 0.95 18.83 -1.68
CA THR A 116 0.21 19.33 -2.85
C THR A 116 1.05 19.20 -4.13
N GLN A 117 2.35 19.49 -4.06
CA GLN A 117 3.24 19.32 -5.21
C GLN A 117 3.38 17.84 -5.61
N ILE A 118 3.59 16.95 -4.64
CA ILE A 118 3.72 15.51 -4.93
C ILE A 118 2.45 14.97 -5.57
N ILE A 119 1.26 15.31 -5.04
CA ILE A 119 0.00 14.78 -5.61
C ILE A 119 -0.27 15.36 -7.01
N HIS A 120 0.06 16.62 -7.25
CA HIS A 120 -0.02 17.22 -8.59
C HIS A 120 0.88 16.47 -9.59
N ASP A 121 2.14 16.24 -9.21
CA ASP A 121 3.10 15.54 -10.06
C ASP A 121 2.66 14.09 -10.32
N ILE A 122 2.06 13.42 -9.33
CA ILE A 122 1.47 12.08 -9.51
C ILE A 122 0.30 12.12 -10.51
N VAL A 123 -0.67 13.01 -10.31
CA VAL A 123 -1.95 13.00 -11.03
C VAL A 123 -1.81 13.53 -12.46
N GLU A 124 -1.16 14.68 -12.63
CA GLU A 124 -1.17 15.41 -13.90
C GLU A 124 0.10 15.21 -14.74
N VAL A 125 1.22 14.86 -14.11
CA VAL A 125 2.51 14.70 -14.78
C VAL A 125 2.80 13.24 -15.08
N GLN A 126 2.94 12.40 -14.05
CA GLN A 126 3.45 11.04 -14.23
C GLN A 126 2.39 10.02 -14.62
N HIS A 127 1.21 10.05 -13.98
CA HIS A 127 0.19 8.99 -14.11
C HIS A 127 -1.11 9.46 -14.73
N LYS A 128 -1.04 10.54 -15.52
CA LYS A 128 -2.21 11.13 -16.21
C LYS A 128 -3.01 10.10 -17.03
N SER A 129 -2.34 9.15 -17.67
CA SER A 129 -3.00 8.08 -18.44
C SER A 129 -3.81 7.13 -17.56
N PHE A 130 -3.28 6.75 -16.39
CA PHE A 130 -3.98 5.95 -15.39
C PHE A 130 -5.24 6.67 -14.89
N PHE A 131 -5.11 7.93 -14.45
CA PHE A 131 -6.26 8.69 -13.94
C PHE A 131 -7.29 8.98 -15.03
N ARG A 132 -6.85 9.26 -16.27
CA ARG A 132 -7.78 9.35 -17.42
C ARG A 132 -8.53 8.04 -17.65
N MET A 133 -7.86 6.89 -17.55
CA MET A 133 -8.52 5.60 -17.69
C MET A 133 -9.56 5.40 -16.59
N LEU A 134 -9.19 5.65 -15.34
CA LEU A 134 -10.07 5.51 -14.17
C LEU A 134 -11.32 6.38 -14.29
N THR A 135 -11.14 7.65 -14.65
CA THR A 135 -12.22 8.65 -14.75
C THR A 135 -13.14 8.45 -15.95
N SER A 136 -12.66 7.78 -17.00
CA SER A 136 -13.46 7.43 -18.19
C SER A 136 -14.01 6.01 -18.16
N LEU A 137 -13.79 5.27 -17.07
CA LEU A 137 -14.11 3.84 -17.00
C LEU A 137 -15.60 3.57 -17.21
N GLU A 138 -16.47 4.31 -16.52
CA GLU A 138 -17.92 4.15 -16.64
C GLU A 138 -18.41 4.43 -18.05
N ASP A 139 -18.05 5.60 -18.60
CA ASP A 139 -18.48 6.04 -19.93
C ASP A 139 -18.03 5.05 -21.01
N LYS A 140 -16.78 4.57 -20.91
CA LYS A 140 -16.24 3.59 -21.85
C LYS A 140 -16.95 2.24 -21.78
N LEU A 141 -17.25 1.75 -20.56
CA LEU A 141 -17.98 0.51 -20.38
C LEU A 141 -19.43 0.63 -20.89
N LYS A 142 -20.08 1.78 -20.67
CA LYS A 142 -21.45 2.06 -21.14
C LYS A 142 -21.55 2.22 -22.65
N ALA A 143 -20.53 2.80 -23.28
CA ALA A 143 -20.49 3.01 -24.73
C ALA A 143 -20.24 1.72 -25.52
N GLU A 144 -19.76 0.66 -24.87
CA GLU A 144 -19.36 -0.57 -25.53
C GLU A 144 -20.56 -1.49 -25.83
N GLU A 145 -20.70 -1.91 -27.09
CA GLU A 145 -21.77 -2.80 -27.53
C GLU A 145 -21.78 -4.14 -26.76
N GLY A 146 -22.94 -4.52 -26.24
CA GLY A 146 -23.13 -5.75 -25.47
C GLY A 146 -22.72 -5.67 -24.00
N CYS A 147 -22.33 -4.50 -23.50
CA CYS A 147 -22.08 -4.27 -22.08
C CYS A 147 -23.36 -3.81 -21.35
N SER A 148 -23.73 -4.48 -20.26
CA SER A 148 -24.95 -4.16 -19.47
C SER A 148 -24.71 -3.15 -18.34
N ILE A 149 -23.52 -2.56 -18.25
CA ILE A 149 -23.13 -1.71 -17.13
C ILE A 149 -24.03 -0.46 -17.07
N THR A 150 -24.68 -0.28 -15.92
CA THR A 150 -25.49 0.90 -15.61
C THR A 150 -24.80 1.81 -14.60
N LYS A 151 -23.89 1.25 -13.79
CA LYS A 151 -23.17 1.95 -12.73
C LYS A 151 -21.76 1.38 -12.57
N VAL A 152 -20.78 2.27 -12.47
CA VAL A 152 -19.46 1.93 -11.93
C VAL A 152 -19.30 2.67 -10.61
N GLU A 153 -18.84 1.97 -9.60
CA GLU A 153 -18.53 2.55 -8.31
C GLU A 153 -17.04 2.38 -8.01
N LEU A 154 -16.36 3.50 -7.79
CA LEU A 154 -14.99 3.52 -7.35
C LEU A 154 -14.95 3.62 -5.82
N VAL A 155 -14.30 2.65 -5.18
CA VAL A 155 -14.06 2.64 -3.73
C VAL A 155 -12.57 2.66 -3.49
N ILE A 156 -12.10 3.57 -2.62
CA ILE A 156 -10.70 3.65 -2.22
C ILE A 156 -10.62 3.40 -0.71
N THR A 157 -9.76 2.48 -0.30
CA THR A 157 -9.41 2.29 1.11
C THR A 157 -8.07 2.95 1.44
N LEU A 158 -7.87 3.29 2.71
CA LEU A 158 -6.65 3.95 3.20
C LEU A 158 -5.48 2.97 3.32
N GLY A 159 -4.42 3.19 2.53
CA GLY A 159 -3.10 2.60 2.75
C GLY A 159 -2.15 3.49 3.57
N ASN A 160 -0.99 2.94 3.94
CA ASN A 160 0.00 3.69 4.73
C ASN A 160 0.72 4.76 3.92
N HIS A 161 0.82 4.57 2.59
CA HIS A 161 1.44 5.51 1.67
C HIS A 161 0.51 6.66 1.24
N ASP A 162 -0.81 6.48 1.40
CA ASP A 162 -1.82 7.47 1.07
C ASP A 162 -2.04 8.52 2.19
N LYS A 163 -1.73 8.17 3.46
CA LYS A 163 -2.20 8.89 4.66
C LYS A 163 -1.84 10.37 4.74
N GLU A 164 -0.72 10.80 4.13
CA GLU A 164 -0.33 12.22 4.15
C GLU A 164 -1.31 13.09 3.35
N LEU A 165 -2.02 12.50 2.38
CA LEU A 165 -3.09 13.16 1.64
C LEU A 165 -4.22 13.61 2.56
N LEU A 166 -4.57 12.78 3.56
CA LEU A 166 -5.65 13.04 4.50
C LEU A 166 -5.30 14.18 5.47
N CYS A 167 -4.01 14.53 5.60
CA CYS A 167 -3.53 15.59 6.47
C CYS A 167 -3.57 16.97 5.80
N VAL A 168 -3.77 17.02 4.48
CA VAL A 168 -3.76 18.26 3.68
C VAL A 168 -5.08 18.35 2.90
N PRO A 169 -6.11 19.02 3.46
CA PRO A 169 -7.45 19.06 2.88
C PRO A 169 -7.48 19.47 1.40
N ASP A 170 -6.67 20.47 1.01
CA ASP A 170 -6.61 20.95 -0.37
C ASP A 170 -6.03 19.91 -1.33
N ALA A 171 -5.02 19.15 -0.88
CA ALA A 171 -4.43 18.07 -1.68
C ALA A 171 -5.42 16.90 -1.83
N LEU A 172 -6.15 16.55 -0.76
CA LEU A 172 -7.21 15.53 -0.82
C LEU A 172 -8.35 15.96 -1.75
N ALA A 173 -8.82 17.20 -1.64
CA ALA A 173 -9.81 17.78 -2.54
C ALA A 173 -9.34 17.72 -3.99
N TYR A 174 -8.10 18.14 -4.25
CA TYR A 174 -7.48 18.07 -5.56
C TYR A 174 -7.45 16.63 -6.10
N PHE A 175 -7.10 15.64 -5.27
CA PHE A 175 -7.12 14.23 -5.69
C PHE A 175 -8.51 13.74 -6.08
N TYR A 176 -9.56 14.08 -5.31
CA TYR A 176 -10.94 13.75 -5.67
C TYR A 176 -11.34 14.39 -7.01
N GLU A 177 -11.09 15.69 -7.17
CA GLU A 177 -11.58 16.44 -8.33
C GLU A 177 -10.77 16.16 -9.60
N LYS A 178 -9.45 16.05 -9.49
CA LYS A 178 -8.55 15.87 -10.64
C LYS A 178 -8.14 14.43 -10.88
N GLY A 179 -7.88 13.67 -9.81
CA GLY A 179 -7.52 12.26 -9.90
C GLY A 179 -8.74 11.38 -10.19
N LEU A 180 -9.83 11.61 -9.45
CA LEU A 180 -11.02 10.74 -9.52
C LEU A 180 -12.17 11.33 -10.35
N ASN A 181 -12.03 12.57 -10.82
CA ASN A 181 -13.11 13.31 -11.51
C ASN A 181 -14.43 13.29 -10.72
N GLN A 182 -14.32 13.41 -9.39
CA GLN A 182 -15.44 13.39 -8.46
C GLN A 182 -15.52 14.74 -7.73
N PRO A 183 -16.38 15.66 -8.20
CA PRO A 183 -16.63 16.91 -7.49
C PRO A 183 -17.11 16.65 -6.07
N LEU A 184 -16.60 17.42 -5.10
CA LEU A 184 -16.88 17.16 -3.67
C LEU A 184 -18.37 17.26 -3.34
N LYS A 185 -19.08 18.18 -4.01
CA LYS A 185 -20.53 18.35 -3.88
C LYS A 185 -21.35 17.15 -4.36
N ASP A 186 -20.78 16.33 -5.25
CA ASP A 186 -21.45 15.15 -5.81
C ASP A 186 -21.29 13.92 -4.89
N ILE A 187 -20.41 14.00 -3.88
CA ILE A 187 -20.31 12.97 -2.84
C ILE A 187 -21.52 13.06 -1.93
N SER A 188 -22.37 12.03 -1.97
CA SER A 188 -23.63 12.00 -1.25
C SER A 188 -23.47 12.21 0.26
N ALA A 189 -24.47 12.85 0.88
CA ALA A 189 -24.53 13.02 2.34
C ALA A 189 -24.48 11.68 3.09
N GLN A 190 -25.06 10.62 2.52
CA GLN A 190 -25.01 9.28 3.11
C GLN A 190 -23.59 8.71 3.10
N THR A 191 -22.85 8.86 2.00
CA THR A 191 -21.44 8.45 1.91
C THR A 191 -20.60 9.18 2.95
N ARG A 192 -20.75 10.51 3.05
CA ARG A 192 -20.05 11.37 4.02
C ARG A 192 -20.34 10.94 5.46
N ARG A 193 -21.62 10.74 5.80
CA ARG A 193 -22.05 10.26 7.12
C ARG A 193 -21.45 8.89 7.43
N THR A 194 -21.48 7.97 6.47
CA THR A 194 -20.96 6.62 6.62
C THR A 194 -19.45 6.63 6.90
N LEU A 195 -18.68 7.41 6.14
CA LEU A 195 -17.25 7.59 6.37
C LEU A 195 -17.00 8.23 7.73
N GLY A 196 -17.75 9.27 8.11
CA GLY A 196 -17.67 9.86 9.44
C GLY A 196 -17.89 8.81 10.55
N GLN A 197 -18.92 7.98 10.44
CA GLN A 197 -19.19 6.90 11.39
C GLN A 197 -18.05 5.88 11.46
N MET A 198 -17.41 5.53 10.32
CA MET A 198 -16.21 4.67 10.33
C MET A 198 -15.11 5.29 11.20
N TYR A 199 -14.90 6.60 11.09
CA TYR A 199 -13.92 7.36 11.88
C TYR A 199 -14.39 7.74 13.29
N GLY A 200 -15.60 7.34 13.69
CA GLY A 200 -16.15 7.54 15.04
C GLY A 200 -16.94 8.84 15.23
N ASP A 201 -17.12 9.62 14.17
CA ASP A 201 -17.88 10.88 14.19
C ASP A 201 -18.64 11.06 12.87
N GLU A 202 -19.95 10.80 12.90
CA GLU A 202 -20.81 10.91 11.72
C GLU A 202 -20.91 12.33 11.13
N THR A 203 -20.49 13.34 11.90
CA THR A 203 -20.52 14.74 11.51
C THR A 203 -19.22 15.23 10.86
N LEU A 204 -18.16 14.43 10.95
CA LEU A 204 -16.79 14.80 10.55
C LEU A 204 -16.67 15.36 9.13
N PHE A 205 -17.47 14.84 8.18
CA PHE A 205 -17.41 15.21 6.76
C PHE A 205 -18.71 15.85 6.23
N GLN A 206 -19.48 16.53 7.09
CA GLN A 206 -20.74 17.17 6.68
C GLN A 206 -20.56 18.32 5.69
N SER A 207 -19.41 19.01 5.73
CA SER A 207 -19.15 20.13 4.82
C SER A 207 -18.96 19.65 3.39
N LEU A 208 -19.76 20.19 2.45
CA LEU A 208 -19.65 19.92 1.01
C LEU A 208 -18.33 20.42 0.41
N GLU A 209 -17.70 21.41 1.05
CA GLU A 209 -16.41 21.97 0.64
C GLU A 209 -15.22 21.13 1.13
N SER A 210 -15.46 20.19 2.05
CA SER A 210 -14.41 19.30 2.56
C SER A 210 -14.46 17.95 1.86
N ALA A 211 -13.31 17.45 1.44
CA ALA A 211 -13.18 16.08 0.97
C ALA A 211 -13.26 15.11 2.16
N PRO A 212 -14.11 14.06 2.10
CA PRO A 212 -14.11 13.04 3.13
C PRO A 212 -12.84 12.20 3.04
N TYR A 213 -12.41 11.62 4.15
CA TYR A 213 -11.29 10.66 4.13
C TYR A 213 -11.66 9.38 3.38
N PHE A 214 -10.63 8.67 2.91
CA PHE A 214 -10.80 7.33 2.36
C PHE A 214 -11.39 6.36 3.38
N ALA A 215 -12.09 5.33 2.91
CA ALA A 215 -12.63 4.31 3.80
C ALA A 215 -11.47 3.56 4.48
N PHE A 216 -11.58 3.22 5.76
CA PHE A 216 -10.54 2.38 6.40
C PHE A 216 -10.66 0.90 6.01
N TYR A 217 -11.88 0.47 5.67
CA TYR A 217 -12.20 -0.85 5.17
C TYR A 217 -13.38 -0.78 4.20
N TYR A 218 -13.52 -1.80 3.37
CA TYR A 218 -14.71 -2.02 2.55
C TYR A 218 -15.36 -3.35 2.96
N ALA A 219 -16.68 -3.36 3.13
CA ALA A 219 -17.41 -4.55 3.52
C ALA A 219 -18.76 -4.65 2.81
N ASP A 220 -19.02 -5.78 2.16
CA ASP A 220 -20.22 -6.03 1.37
C ASP A 220 -20.68 -7.48 1.56
N CYS A 221 -21.88 -7.65 2.12
CA CYS A 221 -22.49 -8.96 2.38
C CYS A 221 -22.90 -9.70 1.10
N GLY A 222 -23.21 -8.99 0.01
CA GLY A 222 -23.50 -9.59 -1.29
C GLY A 222 -22.26 -10.26 -1.87
N PHE A 223 -21.12 -9.55 -1.83
CA PHE A 223 -19.81 -10.11 -2.18
C PHE A 223 -19.18 -10.96 -1.08
N ARG A 224 -19.84 -11.13 0.07
CA ARG A 224 -19.31 -11.83 1.27
C ARG A 224 -17.88 -11.40 1.60
N LEU A 225 -17.62 -10.10 1.45
CA LEU A 225 -16.29 -9.53 1.41
C LEU A 225 -16.05 -8.60 2.60
N PHE A 226 -14.86 -8.72 3.19
CA PHE A 226 -14.22 -7.68 3.99
C PHE A 226 -12.82 -7.38 3.41
N SER A 227 -12.52 -6.11 3.13
CA SER A 227 -11.25 -5.64 2.58
C SER A 227 -10.67 -4.54 3.45
N THR A 228 -9.36 -4.54 3.66
CA THR A 228 -8.59 -3.46 4.30
C THR A 228 -7.15 -3.56 3.84
N HIS A 229 -6.41 -2.46 3.71
CA HIS A 229 -5.04 -2.51 3.20
C HIS A 229 -4.12 -3.44 4.01
N GLY A 230 -4.28 -3.54 5.33
CA GLY A 230 -3.52 -4.48 6.18
C GLY A 230 -2.40 -3.83 7.01
N GLN A 231 -2.10 -2.55 6.78
CA GLN A 231 -1.13 -1.76 7.57
C GLN A 231 -1.34 -1.83 9.10
N TRP A 232 -2.56 -2.11 9.56
CA TRP A 232 -2.90 -2.24 10.98
C TRP A 232 -2.21 -3.40 11.71
N ARG A 233 -1.64 -4.36 10.97
CA ARG A 233 -0.86 -5.48 11.54
C ARG A 233 0.64 -5.23 11.54
N ASP A 234 1.08 -4.13 10.94
CA ASP A 234 2.49 -3.83 10.76
C ASP A 234 2.94 -2.76 11.76
N PRO A 235 3.79 -3.11 12.75
CA PRO A 235 4.30 -2.16 13.73
C PRO A 235 5.27 -1.12 13.16
N HIS A 236 5.70 -1.26 11.89
CA HIS A 236 6.50 -0.25 11.20
C HIS A 236 5.64 0.73 10.42
N ASN A 237 4.46 0.32 9.98
CA ASN A 237 3.53 1.13 9.20
C ASN A 237 2.29 1.54 10.01
N SER A 238 2.34 1.39 11.32
CA SER A 238 1.35 1.91 12.26
C SER A 238 2.02 2.47 13.52
N LEU A 239 1.43 3.49 14.12
CA LEU A 239 1.90 4.11 15.35
C LEU A 239 1.33 3.37 16.57
N ALA A 240 2.21 3.01 17.51
CA ALA A 240 1.78 2.52 18.82
C ALA A 240 1.36 3.70 19.73
N VAL A 241 0.09 3.72 20.13
CA VAL A 241 -0.48 4.74 21.02
C VAL A 241 -0.48 4.22 22.45
N LYS A 242 0.11 4.98 23.37
CA LYS A 242 0.10 4.63 24.80
C LYS A 242 -1.27 4.93 25.39
N SER A 243 -1.72 4.06 26.29
CA SER A 243 -2.94 4.32 27.08
C SER A 243 -2.74 5.53 27.98
N THR A 244 -3.78 6.34 28.10
CA THR A 244 -3.89 7.42 29.09
C THR A 244 -5.06 7.12 30.04
N TYR A 245 -5.39 8.04 30.94
CA TYR A 245 -6.56 7.88 31.81
C TYR A 245 -7.87 7.84 31.01
N ASP A 246 -7.97 8.65 29.96
CA ASP A 246 -9.20 8.83 29.18
C ASP A 246 -9.22 8.07 27.85
N LEU A 247 -8.05 7.66 27.34
CA LEU A 247 -7.94 7.01 26.03
C LEU A 247 -7.28 5.63 26.14
N PRO A 248 -7.86 4.59 25.52
CA PRO A 248 -7.23 3.27 25.45
C PRO A 248 -5.92 3.38 24.69
N GLY A 249 -4.96 2.50 24.99
CA GLY A 249 -3.77 2.30 24.16
C GLY A 249 -4.07 1.36 23.00
N TRP A 250 -3.17 1.36 22.01
CA TRP A 250 -3.17 0.36 20.95
C TRP A 250 -1.78 0.19 20.32
N LYS A 251 -1.45 -1.03 19.91
CA LYS A 251 -0.31 -1.38 19.05
C LYS A 251 -0.70 -2.52 18.10
N ALA A 252 0.05 -2.72 17.02
CA ALA A 252 -0.22 -3.75 16.01
C ALA A 252 -0.49 -5.16 16.59
N SER A 253 0.19 -5.57 17.67
CA SER A 253 -0.02 -6.87 18.31
C SER A 253 -1.38 -7.04 18.98
N ASP A 254 -2.10 -5.94 19.26
CA ASP A 254 -3.43 -5.96 19.87
C ASP A 254 -4.53 -6.30 18.84
N GLY A 255 -4.17 -6.23 17.55
CA GLY A 255 -4.99 -6.61 16.43
C GLY A 255 -6.15 -5.65 16.15
N TRP A 256 -7.22 -6.16 15.51
CA TRP A 256 -8.36 -5.35 15.11
C TRP A 256 -9.18 -4.85 16.31
N LYS A 257 -9.17 -3.53 16.52
CA LYS A 257 -9.84 -2.84 17.64
C LYS A 257 -10.49 -1.54 17.19
N LEU A 258 -11.45 -1.64 16.28
CA LEU A 258 -12.13 -0.48 15.66
C LEU A 258 -12.59 0.58 16.67
N ALA A 259 -13.23 0.19 17.77
CA ALA A 259 -13.68 1.14 18.80
C ALA A 259 -12.53 1.91 19.47
N ASN A 260 -11.38 1.26 19.70
CA ASN A 260 -10.21 1.95 20.23
C ASN A 260 -9.66 2.95 19.21
N TRP A 261 -9.62 2.58 17.93
CA TRP A 261 -9.15 3.45 16.87
C TRP A 261 -10.05 4.67 16.69
N GLN A 262 -11.37 4.48 16.74
CA GLN A 262 -12.35 5.58 16.74
C GLN A 262 -12.12 6.55 17.90
N GLN A 263 -11.94 6.04 19.13
CA GLN A 263 -11.62 6.89 20.31
C GLN A 263 -10.30 7.64 20.15
N GLN A 264 -9.32 7.02 19.50
CA GLN A 264 -8.03 7.62 19.18
C GLN A 264 -8.04 8.47 17.90
N LYS A 265 -9.21 8.70 17.28
CA LYS A 265 -9.34 9.41 15.99
C LYS A 265 -8.43 8.84 14.90
N PHE A 266 -8.24 7.53 14.89
CA PHE A 266 -7.38 6.79 13.96
C PHE A 266 -5.91 7.24 13.98
N ALA A 267 -5.43 7.87 15.06
CA ALA A 267 -4.04 8.23 15.23
C ALA A 267 -3.03 7.11 14.91
N PRO A 268 -3.28 5.81 15.21
CA PRO A 268 -2.38 4.73 14.79
C PRO A 268 -2.08 4.65 13.29
N PHE A 269 -2.96 5.15 12.44
CA PHE A 269 -2.86 5.02 10.98
C PHE A 269 -2.75 6.36 10.25
N LEU A 270 -3.19 7.44 10.91
CA LEU A 270 -3.06 8.78 10.37
C LEU A 270 -1.75 9.44 10.78
N GLU A 271 -1.18 9.12 11.96
CA GLU A 271 0.06 9.74 12.40
C GLU A 271 1.31 9.17 11.73
N PRO A 272 2.43 9.91 11.74
CA PRO A 272 3.71 9.43 11.25
C PRO A 272 4.19 8.20 12.05
N CYS A 273 4.90 7.30 11.38
CA CYS A 273 5.34 6.03 11.90
C CYS A 273 6.81 5.75 11.54
N PHE A 274 7.36 4.63 12.02
CA PHE A 274 8.77 4.30 11.80
C PHE A 274 9.11 4.11 10.32
N GLY A 275 8.20 3.50 9.57
CA GLY A 275 8.32 3.25 8.13
C GLY A 275 8.57 4.54 7.33
N ASP A 276 7.89 5.63 7.70
CA ASP A 276 8.05 6.94 7.06
C ASP A 276 9.49 7.46 7.19
N THR A 277 10.12 7.23 8.35
CA THR A 277 11.52 7.63 8.58
C THR A 277 12.49 6.86 7.70
N VAL A 278 12.17 5.60 7.38
CA VAL A 278 13.01 4.77 6.51
C VAL A 278 12.78 5.15 5.05
N ALA A 279 11.53 5.30 4.62
CA ALA A 279 11.18 5.53 3.23
C ALA A 279 11.46 6.97 2.77
N ALA A 280 10.92 7.99 3.44
CA ALA A 280 11.18 9.40 3.11
C ALA A 280 12.54 9.85 3.65
N GLY A 281 12.76 9.58 4.95
CA GLY A 281 13.92 10.09 5.68
C GLY A 281 15.25 9.52 5.21
N LEU A 282 15.36 8.20 5.08
CA LEU A 282 16.61 7.56 4.69
C LEU A 282 16.70 7.31 3.17
N LEU A 283 15.77 6.54 2.60
CA LEU A 283 15.88 6.04 1.24
C LEU A 283 15.71 7.15 0.19
N SER A 284 14.61 7.89 0.25
CA SER A 284 14.31 8.96 -0.72
C SER A 284 15.34 10.09 -0.65
N THR A 285 15.74 10.48 0.57
CA THR A 285 16.82 11.46 0.80
C THR A 285 18.15 10.99 0.22
N PHE A 286 18.51 9.71 0.41
CA PHE A 286 19.73 9.15 -0.17
C PHE A 286 19.71 9.20 -1.71
N ILE A 287 18.60 8.76 -2.33
CA ILE A 287 18.43 8.79 -3.80
C ILE A 287 18.57 10.22 -4.32
N TYR A 288 17.84 11.17 -3.73
CA TYR A 288 17.89 12.59 -4.09
C TYR A 288 19.32 13.14 -4.04
N ARG A 289 20.02 12.97 -2.92
CA ARG A 289 21.35 13.56 -2.73
C ARG A 289 22.40 12.94 -3.65
N VAL A 290 22.32 11.65 -3.92
CA VAL A 290 23.23 11.01 -4.88
C VAL A 290 22.96 11.52 -6.29
N LYS A 291 21.69 11.59 -6.73
CA LYS A 291 21.34 12.13 -8.05
C LYS A 291 21.79 13.58 -8.21
N LYS A 292 21.54 14.41 -7.19
CA LYS A 292 21.98 15.81 -7.17
C LYS A 292 23.50 15.93 -7.26
N ALA A 293 24.24 15.17 -6.46
CA ALA A 293 25.69 15.18 -6.48
C ALA A 293 26.27 14.63 -7.81
N PHE A 294 25.64 13.62 -8.43
CA PHE A 294 26.02 13.16 -9.76
C PHE A 294 25.84 14.25 -10.81
N ALA A 295 24.73 14.98 -10.78
CA ALA A 295 24.49 16.09 -11.70
C ALA A 295 25.50 17.25 -11.49
N GLU A 296 25.72 17.66 -10.26
CA GLU A 296 26.65 18.75 -9.89
C GLU A 296 28.10 18.45 -10.28
N GLN A 297 28.53 17.19 -10.14
CA GLN A 297 29.89 16.74 -10.49
C GLN A 297 29.99 16.18 -11.91
N GLN A 298 28.92 16.28 -12.72
CA GLN A 298 28.86 15.75 -14.08
C GLN A 298 29.27 14.27 -14.17
N CYS A 299 28.95 13.50 -13.13
CA CYS A 299 29.35 12.11 -13.00
C CYS A 299 28.49 11.22 -13.92
N ASN A 300 29.07 10.74 -15.02
CA ASN A 300 28.37 9.89 -15.98
C ASN A 300 28.61 8.41 -15.70
N GLU A 301 27.79 7.83 -14.82
CA GLU A 301 27.75 6.38 -14.58
C GLU A 301 26.32 5.85 -14.82
N PRO A 302 25.96 5.53 -16.09
CA PRO A 302 24.59 5.14 -16.44
C PRO A 302 24.08 3.92 -15.68
N ARG A 303 24.97 2.94 -15.43
CA ARG A 303 24.63 1.73 -14.68
C ARG A 303 24.30 2.02 -13.22
N LEU A 304 25.04 2.91 -12.57
CA LEU A 304 24.77 3.29 -11.17
C LEU A 304 23.52 4.13 -11.07
N SER A 305 23.33 5.09 -11.99
CA SER A 305 22.14 5.94 -12.05
C SER A 305 20.86 5.09 -12.10
N ARG A 306 20.84 4.06 -12.96
CA ARG A 306 19.73 3.10 -13.00
C ARG A 306 19.56 2.31 -11.71
N ILE A 307 20.64 1.81 -11.11
CA ILE A 307 20.54 1.10 -9.83
C ILE A 307 19.95 2.02 -8.76
N ILE A 308 20.31 3.31 -8.77
CA ILE A 308 19.78 4.34 -7.87
C ILE A 308 18.27 4.54 -8.10
N ASP A 309 17.82 4.62 -9.36
CA ASP A 309 16.39 4.69 -9.73
C ASP A 309 15.60 3.44 -9.32
N GLU A 310 16.28 2.31 -9.20
CA GLU A 310 15.69 1.02 -8.86
C GLU A 310 15.78 0.68 -7.38
N LEU A 311 16.40 1.52 -6.54
CA LEU A 311 16.63 1.18 -5.14
C LEU A 311 15.33 0.86 -4.41
N ASP A 312 14.27 1.57 -4.74
CA ASP A 312 12.97 1.31 -4.14
C ASP A 312 12.24 0.05 -4.70
N LEU A 313 12.75 -0.62 -5.74
CA LEU A 313 12.24 -1.95 -6.13
C LEU A 313 12.68 -3.07 -5.20
N TYR A 314 13.74 -2.84 -4.41
CA TYR A 314 14.29 -3.88 -3.54
C TYR A 314 13.51 -3.96 -2.23
N ARG A 315 13.00 -5.16 -1.96
CA ARG A 315 12.32 -5.48 -0.71
C ARG A 315 13.02 -6.61 0.04
N PRO A 316 13.10 -6.48 1.37
CA PRO A 316 12.93 -5.26 2.18
C PRO A 316 13.99 -4.16 1.85
N THR A 317 13.75 -2.91 2.26
CA THR A 317 14.52 -1.71 1.84
C THR A 317 16.03 -1.81 1.99
N TYR A 318 16.54 -2.51 3.01
CA TYR A 318 17.99 -2.71 3.18
C TYR A 318 18.63 -3.47 2.01
N ALA A 319 17.86 -4.27 1.26
CA ALA A 319 18.37 -5.00 0.10
C ALA A 319 18.82 -4.04 -1.01
N ALA A 320 18.17 -2.86 -1.11
CA ALA A 320 18.58 -1.75 -1.96
C ALA A 320 19.99 -1.26 -1.60
N LEU A 321 20.19 -0.95 -0.32
CA LEU A 321 21.47 -0.46 0.20
C LEU A 321 22.57 -1.53 0.05
N SER A 322 22.23 -2.81 0.28
CA SER A 322 23.17 -3.90 0.03
C SER A 322 23.53 -4.02 -1.46
N ARG A 323 22.58 -3.81 -2.37
CA ARG A 323 22.80 -3.87 -3.82
C ARG A 323 23.76 -2.78 -4.27
N ILE A 324 23.53 -1.52 -3.88
CA ILE A 324 24.41 -0.42 -4.29
C ILE A 324 25.83 -0.61 -3.75
N LEU A 325 25.97 -1.06 -2.50
CA LEU A 325 27.29 -1.34 -1.90
C LEU A 325 28.02 -2.52 -2.57
N GLN A 326 27.29 -3.52 -3.05
CA GLN A 326 27.89 -4.59 -3.83
C GLN A 326 28.40 -4.09 -5.20
N GLU A 327 27.65 -3.20 -5.84
CA GLU A 327 28.05 -2.62 -7.12
C GLU A 327 29.28 -1.70 -6.95
N THR A 328 29.30 -0.82 -5.94
CA THR A 328 30.48 0.02 -5.66
C THR A 328 31.70 -0.84 -5.32
N SER A 329 31.55 -1.90 -4.53
CA SER A 329 32.64 -2.84 -4.23
C SER A 329 33.20 -3.51 -5.49
N LYS A 330 32.32 -3.91 -6.43
CA LYS A 330 32.73 -4.47 -7.73
C LYS A 330 33.50 -3.44 -8.55
N MET A 331 33.04 -2.19 -8.60
CA MET A 331 33.71 -1.11 -9.32
C MET A 331 35.08 -0.77 -8.72
N LYS A 332 35.21 -0.77 -7.39
CA LYS A 332 36.51 -0.62 -6.69
C LYS A 332 37.52 -1.67 -7.16
N LYS A 333 37.13 -2.95 -7.20
CA LYS A 333 37.99 -4.05 -7.69
C LYS A 333 38.41 -3.89 -9.14
N GLN A 334 37.60 -3.20 -9.94
CA GLN A 334 37.86 -2.90 -11.35
C GLN A 334 38.60 -1.57 -11.57
N ASN A 335 38.95 -0.84 -10.50
CA ASN A 335 39.52 0.52 -10.59
C ASN A 335 38.69 1.50 -11.44
N ARG A 336 37.37 1.33 -11.45
CA ARG A 336 36.39 2.10 -12.24
C ARG A 336 35.56 3.04 -11.36
N GLY A 337 35.15 4.20 -11.88
CA GLY A 337 34.12 5.06 -11.30
C GLY A 337 34.43 5.54 -9.88
N ARG A 338 35.70 5.91 -9.62
CA ARG A 338 36.17 6.32 -8.29
C ARG A 338 35.35 7.46 -7.70
N GLU A 339 35.04 8.46 -8.52
CA GLU A 339 34.23 9.61 -8.12
C GLU A 339 32.80 9.20 -7.73
N ALA A 340 32.10 8.43 -8.57
CA ALA A 340 30.76 7.94 -8.27
C ALA A 340 30.70 7.12 -6.98
N ILE A 341 31.72 6.27 -6.75
CA ILE A 341 31.86 5.48 -5.52
C ILE A 341 31.97 6.40 -4.30
N VAL A 342 32.81 7.43 -4.37
CA VAL A 342 32.99 8.40 -3.28
C VAL A 342 31.67 9.14 -3.01
N ILE A 343 30.97 9.59 -4.06
CA ILE A 343 29.67 10.26 -3.93
C ILE A 343 28.66 9.34 -3.22
N ILE A 344 28.53 8.09 -3.66
CA ILE A 344 27.57 7.11 -3.09
C ILE A 344 27.90 6.84 -1.63
N GLU A 345 29.15 6.48 -1.32
CA GLU A 345 29.55 6.08 0.03
C GLU A 345 29.44 7.26 1.01
N LYS A 346 29.85 8.46 0.59
CA LYS A 346 29.71 9.68 1.38
C LYS A 346 28.25 10.00 1.66
N ASN A 347 27.39 10.00 0.65
CA ASN A 347 25.97 10.31 0.83
C ASN A 347 25.24 9.24 1.64
N LEU A 348 25.59 7.96 1.49
CA LEU A 348 25.01 6.89 2.30
C LEU A 348 25.39 7.04 3.77
N PHE A 349 26.67 7.26 4.05
CA PHE A 349 27.16 7.45 5.42
C PHE A 349 26.53 8.68 6.07
N ASN A 350 26.54 9.81 5.37
CA ASN A 350 25.95 11.06 5.87
C ASN A 350 24.43 10.93 6.07
N GLY A 351 23.73 10.31 5.11
CA GLY A 351 22.29 10.10 5.19
C GLY A 351 21.89 9.24 6.39
N ILE A 352 22.61 8.14 6.66
CA ILE A 352 22.35 7.31 7.85
C ILE A 352 22.67 8.05 9.14
N ARG A 353 23.77 8.83 9.17
CA ARG A 353 24.13 9.63 10.35
C ARG A 353 23.05 10.67 10.67
N GLU A 354 22.56 11.37 9.65
CA GLU A 354 21.50 12.35 9.78
C GLU A 354 20.16 11.71 10.15
N TRP A 355 19.78 10.62 9.51
CA TRP A 355 18.60 9.85 9.89
C TRP A 355 18.63 9.45 11.37
N LEU A 356 19.76 8.90 11.84
CA LEU A 356 19.97 8.57 13.27
C LEU A 356 20.14 9.81 14.18
N SER A 357 20.19 11.01 13.63
CA SER A 357 20.21 12.24 14.42
C SER A 357 18.80 12.68 14.82
N TRP A 358 17.77 12.30 14.07
CA TRP A 358 16.39 12.69 14.34
C TRP A 358 15.82 11.98 15.58
N PRO A 359 15.24 12.72 16.55
CA PRO A 359 14.59 12.12 17.72
C PRO A 359 13.46 11.15 17.33
N PHE A 360 12.67 11.54 16.33
CA PHE A 360 11.50 10.80 15.87
C PHE A 360 11.82 9.36 15.43
N VAL A 361 13.01 9.10 14.89
CA VAL A 361 13.49 7.75 14.51
C VAL A 361 13.50 6.81 15.72
N TYR A 362 13.85 7.32 16.90
CA TYR A 362 13.88 6.52 18.13
C TYR A 362 12.54 6.47 18.85
N GLU A 363 11.69 7.47 18.65
CA GLU A 363 10.36 7.56 19.26
C GLU A 363 9.39 6.59 18.59
N SER A 364 9.45 6.51 17.26
CA SER A 364 8.61 5.64 16.44
C SER A 364 9.08 4.18 16.37
N ALA A 365 10.38 3.91 16.63
CA ALA A 365 10.93 2.55 16.57
C ALA A 365 10.41 1.64 17.69
N THR A 366 10.20 0.35 17.37
CA THR A 366 9.93 -0.70 18.36
C THR A 366 11.12 -0.85 19.33
N PRO A 367 10.91 -1.36 20.57
CA PRO A 367 11.98 -1.41 21.57
C PRO A 367 13.27 -2.11 21.10
N VAL A 368 13.13 -3.21 20.35
CA VAL A 368 14.26 -3.97 19.80
C VAL A 368 15.01 -3.16 18.74
N ILE A 369 14.28 -2.55 17.80
CA ILE A 369 14.87 -1.71 16.76
C ILE A 369 15.52 -0.47 17.38
N LYS A 370 14.86 0.20 18.32
CA LYS A 370 15.39 1.36 19.04
C LYS A 370 16.74 1.06 19.69
N LEU A 371 16.89 -0.10 20.34
CA LEU A 371 18.18 -0.53 20.90
C LEU A 371 19.23 -0.73 19.80
N ALA A 372 18.88 -1.44 18.71
CA ALA A 372 19.79 -1.67 17.59
C ALA A 372 20.24 -0.37 16.90
N LEU A 373 19.34 0.62 16.77
CA LEU A 373 19.64 1.94 16.22
C LEU A 373 20.55 2.76 17.14
N LYS A 374 20.35 2.69 18.46
CA LYS A 374 21.24 3.35 19.44
C LYS A 374 22.66 2.78 19.37
N VAL A 375 22.78 1.45 19.32
CA VAL A 375 24.08 0.78 19.13
C VAL A 375 24.70 1.18 17.80
N GLY A 376 23.94 1.17 16.71
CA GLY A 376 24.38 1.61 15.38
C GLY A 376 24.90 3.04 15.39
N LYS A 377 24.19 3.98 16.02
CA LYS A 377 24.62 5.38 16.16
C LYS A 377 25.95 5.50 16.91
N SER A 378 26.10 4.81 18.04
CA SER A 378 27.36 4.82 18.80
C SER A 378 28.54 4.30 17.98
N ILE A 379 28.33 3.22 17.23
CA ILE A 379 29.35 2.66 16.32
C ILE A 379 29.71 3.69 15.24
N LEU A 380 28.73 4.31 14.59
CA LEU A 380 28.98 5.29 13.52
C LEU A 380 29.71 6.54 14.03
N LEU A 381 29.37 7.03 15.22
CA LEU A 381 30.08 8.15 15.87
C LEU A 381 31.53 7.80 16.17
N TYR A 382 31.81 6.56 16.60
CA TYR A 382 33.17 6.09 16.83
C TYR A 382 33.96 5.97 15.53
N LEU A 383 33.36 5.37 14.48
CA LEU A 383 34.01 5.20 13.19
C LEU A 383 34.33 6.54 12.51
N HIS A 384 33.44 7.53 12.63
CA HIS A 384 33.69 8.87 12.09
C HIS A 384 34.95 9.53 12.66
N LYS A 385 35.30 9.25 13.93
CA LYS A 385 36.53 9.76 14.55
C LYS A 385 37.79 9.07 14.06
N LEU A 386 37.68 7.86 13.50
CA LEU A 386 38.83 7.08 13.09
C LEU A 386 39.32 7.40 11.68
N ASP A 387 38.47 7.97 10.82
CA ASP A 387 38.76 8.38 9.42
C ASP A 387 39.61 7.35 8.64
N LYS A 388 39.21 6.07 8.73
CA LYS A 388 40.03 4.93 8.27
C LYS A 388 39.45 4.20 7.07
N GLY A 389 38.35 4.70 6.48
CA GLY A 389 37.68 4.05 5.35
C GLY A 389 37.01 2.72 5.71
N ILE A 390 36.90 2.40 7.00
CA ILE A 390 36.28 1.16 7.52
C ILE A 390 34.78 1.33 7.80
N GLU A 391 34.24 2.54 7.60
CA GLU A 391 32.86 2.91 7.91
C GLU A 391 31.87 2.07 7.09
N ILE A 392 32.11 1.96 5.78
CA ILE A 392 31.20 1.31 4.83
C ILE A 392 31.10 -0.21 5.04
N PRO A 393 32.20 -0.97 5.22
CA PRO A 393 32.11 -2.39 5.56
C PRO A 393 31.35 -2.66 6.87
N VAL A 394 31.57 -1.85 7.91
CA VAL A 394 30.88 -2.00 9.19
C VAL A 394 29.40 -1.69 9.03
N LEU A 395 29.07 -0.60 8.33
CA LEU A 395 27.70 -0.24 8.02
C LEU A 395 26.97 -1.35 7.25
N GLN A 396 27.61 -1.95 6.25
CA GLN A 396 27.01 -3.05 5.49
C GLN A 396 26.70 -4.27 6.37
N ARG A 397 27.59 -4.60 7.33
CA ARG A 397 27.36 -5.69 8.28
C ARG A 397 26.20 -5.37 9.22
N TRP A 398 26.10 -4.13 9.69
CA TRP A 398 25.02 -3.67 10.56
C TRP A 398 23.66 -3.68 9.84
N LEU A 399 23.58 -3.18 8.61
CA LEU A 399 22.35 -3.26 7.79
C LEU A 399 21.93 -4.72 7.56
N LYS A 400 22.88 -5.63 7.32
CA LYS A 400 22.61 -7.08 7.22
C LYS A 400 22.17 -7.70 8.54
N LEU A 401 22.51 -7.12 9.69
CA LEU A 401 22.03 -7.58 10.99
C LEU A 401 20.57 -7.14 11.21
N LEU A 402 20.25 -5.87 10.96
CA LEU A 402 18.87 -5.35 11.00
C LEU A 402 17.94 -6.19 10.11
N ALA A 403 18.41 -6.48 8.90
CA ALA A 403 17.75 -7.36 7.95
C ALA A 403 17.39 -8.74 8.49
N LYS A 404 18.31 -9.36 9.25
CA LYS A 404 18.07 -10.67 9.84
C LYS A 404 17.01 -10.57 10.94
N ILE A 405 17.04 -9.52 11.75
CA ILE A 405 16.06 -9.26 12.80
C ILE A 405 14.66 -9.14 12.19
N GLU A 406 14.51 -8.40 11.10
CA GLU A 406 13.23 -8.27 10.37
C GLU A 406 12.76 -9.60 9.77
N ARG A 407 13.66 -10.39 9.18
CA ARG A 407 13.31 -11.70 8.60
C ARG A 407 12.80 -12.73 9.61
N PHE A 408 13.19 -12.63 10.88
CA PHE A 408 12.59 -13.47 11.92
C PHE A 408 11.12 -13.13 12.20
N SER A 409 10.66 -11.93 11.82
CA SER A 409 9.28 -11.48 11.94
C SER A 409 8.40 -11.93 10.75
N ASN A 410 8.95 -11.97 9.52
CA ASN A 410 8.17 -12.11 8.27
C ASN A 410 8.12 -13.54 7.69
N LYS A 411 7.86 -14.56 8.50
CA LYS A 411 7.39 -15.85 7.95
C LYS A 411 5.89 -15.66 7.65
N GLY A 412 5.44 -16.11 6.47
CA GLY A 412 4.09 -15.88 5.93
C GLY A 412 2.95 -16.09 6.93
N GLU A 413 1.77 -15.62 6.57
CA GLU A 413 0.66 -15.48 7.51
C GLU A 413 0.32 -16.78 8.22
N LYS A 414 0.43 -16.77 9.55
CA LYS A 414 0.12 -17.94 10.37
C LYS A 414 -1.39 -18.06 10.54
N LEU A 415 -1.89 -19.29 10.64
CA LEU A 415 -3.31 -19.55 10.95
C LEU A 415 -3.78 -18.82 12.23
N SER A 416 -2.91 -18.69 13.24
CA SER A 416 -3.22 -17.95 14.47
C SER A 416 -3.48 -16.47 14.22
N THR A 417 -2.80 -15.87 13.24
CA THR A 417 -2.98 -14.48 12.84
C THR A 417 -4.21 -14.33 11.95
N MET A 418 -4.44 -15.25 10.99
CA MET A 418 -5.66 -15.21 10.18
C MET A 418 -6.94 -15.29 11.03
N LYS A 419 -6.93 -16.05 12.13
CA LYS A 419 -8.04 -16.13 13.09
C LYS A 419 -8.44 -14.77 13.70
N THR A 420 -7.56 -13.78 13.67
CA THR A 420 -7.84 -12.44 14.19
C THR A 420 -8.33 -11.46 13.12
N PHE A 421 -8.46 -11.91 11.86
CA PHE A 421 -8.94 -11.07 10.78
C PHE A 421 -10.43 -10.73 10.95
N PRO A 422 -10.82 -9.46 10.70
CA PRO A 422 -12.19 -8.99 10.84
C PRO A 422 -13.26 -9.88 10.21
N ALA A 423 -13.06 -10.35 8.98
CA ALA A 423 -14.00 -11.22 8.30
C ALA A 423 -14.36 -12.49 9.10
N TYR A 424 -13.44 -12.93 9.96
CA TYR A 424 -13.51 -14.20 10.67
C TYR A 424 -13.77 -14.06 12.16
N LEU A 425 -13.83 -12.82 12.68
CA LEU A 425 -14.09 -12.58 14.09
C LEU A 425 -15.52 -13.01 14.44
N PRO A 426 -15.74 -13.69 15.59
CA PRO A 426 -17.07 -14.11 16.03
C PRO A 426 -18.10 -12.97 16.11
N CYS A 427 -17.68 -11.76 16.49
CA CYS A 427 -18.57 -10.61 16.57
C CYS A 427 -19.10 -10.11 15.21
N TYR A 428 -18.47 -10.50 14.09
CA TYR A 428 -18.85 -10.11 12.73
C TYR A 428 -19.38 -11.28 11.88
N GLN A 429 -19.44 -12.50 12.42
CA GLN A 429 -19.95 -13.69 11.71
C GLN A 429 -21.36 -13.52 11.14
N HIS A 430 -22.19 -12.67 11.77
CA HIS A 430 -23.56 -12.40 11.34
C HIS A 430 -23.63 -11.70 9.97
N TYR A 431 -22.56 -11.02 9.53
CA TYR A 431 -22.46 -10.45 8.19
C TYR A 431 -22.19 -11.48 7.09
N GLY A 432 -21.79 -12.71 7.47
CA GLY A 432 -21.60 -13.81 6.53
C GLY A 432 -20.39 -13.64 5.59
N PHE A 433 -19.37 -12.88 5.99
CA PHE A 433 -18.14 -12.76 5.22
C PHE A 433 -17.44 -14.11 5.06
N GLN A 434 -16.91 -14.34 3.86
CA GLN A 434 -16.13 -15.52 3.48
C GLN A 434 -14.74 -15.11 2.97
N LEU A 435 -14.61 -13.88 2.48
CA LEU A 435 -13.37 -13.32 1.97
C LEU A 435 -12.82 -12.27 2.93
N HIS A 436 -11.55 -12.41 3.28
CA HIS A 436 -10.74 -11.34 3.86
C HIS A 436 -9.66 -10.96 2.85
N ILE A 437 -9.67 -9.73 2.37
CA ILE A 437 -8.67 -9.22 1.44
C ILE A 437 -7.77 -8.21 2.18
N GLU A 438 -6.47 -8.31 1.92
CA GLU A 438 -5.52 -7.24 2.24
C GLU A 438 -4.53 -6.97 1.10
N GLY A 439 -3.90 -5.80 1.15
CA GLY A 439 -2.69 -5.44 0.41
C GLY A 439 -1.46 -5.50 1.31
N HIS A 440 -0.62 -4.48 1.23
CA HIS A 440 0.48 -4.10 2.15
C HIS A 440 1.75 -4.96 2.08
N THR A 441 1.62 -6.29 2.01
CA THR A 441 2.81 -7.16 2.07
C THR A 441 3.62 -7.16 0.80
N HIS A 442 3.05 -6.67 -0.31
CA HIS A 442 3.58 -6.76 -1.68
C HIS A 442 3.79 -8.20 -2.19
N VAL A 443 3.36 -9.21 -1.44
CA VAL A 443 3.55 -10.61 -1.78
C VAL A 443 2.19 -11.25 -2.02
N PRO A 444 1.87 -11.64 -3.27
CA PRO A 444 0.62 -12.30 -3.56
C PRO A 444 0.49 -13.59 -2.73
N LEU A 445 -0.63 -13.74 -2.03
CA LEU A 445 -0.92 -14.90 -1.19
C LEU A 445 -2.40 -15.26 -1.30
N GLN A 446 -2.71 -16.55 -1.29
CA GLN A 446 -4.07 -17.06 -1.21
C GLN A 446 -4.06 -18.26 -0.26
N GLU A 447 -4.86 -18.18 0.78
CA GLU A 447 -4.89 -19.18 1.85
C GLU A 447 -6.33 -19.47 2.24
N GLN A 448 -6.64 -20.74 2.52
CA GLN A 448 -7.94 -21.18 2.99
C GLN A 448 -7.80 -21.64 4.44
N PRO A 449 -7.84 -20.71 5.43
CA PRO A 449 -7.67 -21.09 6.81
C PRO A 449 -8.76 -22.07 7.24
N ALA A 450 -8.36 -23.20 7.83
CA ALA A 450 -9.26 -24.14 8.47
C ALA A 450 -9.80 -23.54 9.78
N LEU A 451 -10.81 -22.69 9.63
CA LEU A 451 -11.53 -22.07 10.74
C LEU A 451 -12.69 -22.98 11.15
N ASN A 452 -12.98 -23.05 12.45
CA ASN A 452 -14.17 -23.75 12.97
C ASN A 452 -15.45 -22.94 12.71
N ASN A 453 -15.55 -22.32 11.53
CA ASN A 453 -16.68 -21.51 11.10
C ASN A 453 -17.59 -22.37 10.20
N PRO A 454 -18.91 -22.11 10.18
CA PRO A 454 -19.85 -22.86 9.35
C PRO A 454 -19.70 -22.59 7.85
N GLN A 455 -18.97 -21.54 7.47
CA GLN A 455 -18.74 -21.15 6.08
C GLN A 455 -17.25 -21.26 5.75
N PRO A 456 -16.89 -21.59 4.49
CA PRO A 456 -15.50 -21.54 4.05
C PRO A 456 -14.97 -20.11 4.17
N ALA A 457 -13.68 -20.01 4.48
CA ALA A 457 -12.96 -18.76 4.65
C ALA A 457 -11.75 -18.75 3.70
N THR A 458 -11.53 -17.63 3.02
CA THR A 458 -10.39 -17.44 2.12
C THR A 458 -9.74 -16.08 2.36
N TYR A 459 -8.48 -16.12 2.78
CA TYR A 459 -7.64 -14.94 2.85
C TYR A 459 -6.91 -14.74 1.52
N ILE A 460 -6.94 -13.52 1.01
CA ILE A 460 -6.24 -13.13 -0.22
C ILE A 460 -5.40 -11.89 0.07
N ASN A 461 -4.09 -11.99 -0.17
CA ASN A 461 -3.23 -10.83 -0.31
C ASN A 461 -3.08 -10.47 -1.79
N LEU A 462 -3.38 -9.21 -2.13
CA LEU A 462 -3.37 -8.70 -3.50
C LEU A 462 -1.96 -8.45 -4.05
N GLY A 463 -0.91 -8.57 -3.24
CA GLY A 463 0.46 -8.40 -3.72
C GLY A 463 0.77 -6.94 -4.05
N THR A 464 1.27 -6.64 -5.25
CA THR A 464 1.56 -5.26 -5.66
C THR A 464 1.46 -5.11 -7.17
N TRP A 465 1.10 -3.91 -7.61
CA TRP A 465 0.93 -3.51 -9.01
C TRP A 465 2.12 -2.68 -9.49
N ARG A 466 3.30 -3.29 -9.49
CA ARG A 466 4.55 -2.63 -9.89
C ARG A 466 5.54 -3.62 -10.48
N ASP A 467 6.61 -3.08 -11.05
CA ASP A 467 7.75 -3.89 -11.44
C ASP A 467 8.47 -4.47 -10.21
N GLN A 468 9.06 -5.65 -10.37
CA GLN A 468 9.83 -6.34 -9.35
C GLN A 468 11.13 -6.86 -9.92
N ILE A 469 12.19 -6.83 -9.11
CA ILE A 469 13.48 -7.44 -9.46
C ILE A 469 13.49 -8.87 -8.95
N VAL A 470 13.48 -9.83 -9.88
CA VAL A 470 13.48 -11.26 -9.59
C VAL A 470 14.87 -11.83 -9.83
N MET A 471 15.48 -12.37 -8.78
CA MET A 471 16.80 -13.01 -8.87
C MET A 471 16.70 -14.31 -9.68
N ARG A 472 17.61 -14.48 -10.66
CA ARG A 472 17.71 -15.73 -11.43
C ARG A 472 18.39 -16.82 -10.60
N LYS A 473 18.09 -18.09 -10.90
CA LYS A 473 18.89 -19.22 -10.39
C LYS A 473 20.36 -19.03 -10.83
N HIS A 474 21.30 -19.24 -9.91
CA HIS A 474 22.75 -19.06 -10.07
C HIS A 474 23.27 -17.61 -10.16
N SER A 475 22.81 -16.80 -11.11
CA SER A 475 23.31 -15.41 -11.25
C SER A 475 22.42 -14.48 -12.06
N GLY A 476 22.47 -13.18 -11.75
CA GLY A 476 21.70 -12.13 -12.43
C GLY A 476 20.29 -11.96 -11.88
N TYR A 477 19.53 -11.08 -12.53
CA TYR A 477 18.13 -10.83 -12.23
C TYR A 477 17.36 -10.55 -13.52
N ARG A 478 16.04 -10.54 -13.42
CA ARG A 478 15.11 -10.04 -14.45
C ARG A 478 14.10 -9.10 -13.80
N ARG A 479 13.47 -8.24 -14.60
CA ARG A 479 12.35 -7.42 -14.17
C ARG A 479 11.03 -8.04 -14.61
N GLN A 480 10.09 -8.06 -13.69
CA GLN A 480 8.76 -8.61 -13.88
C GLN A 480 7.75 -7.57 -13.45
N GLY A 481 6.79 -7.23 -14.31
CA GLY A 481 5.59 -6.54 -13.85
C GLY A 481 4.67 -7.56 -13.21
N VAL A 482 4.26 -7.30 -11.98
CA VAL A 482 3.27 -8.11 -11.27
C VAL A 482 1.99 -7.30 -11.18
N LEU A 483 0.88 -7.97 -11.47
CA LEU A 483 -0.47 -7.42 -11.40
C LEU A 483 -1.34 -8.57 -10.92
N ARG A 484 -1.98 -8.40 -9.77
CA ARG A 484 -2.97 -9.35 -9.27
C ARG A 484 -4.30 -8.61 -9.09
N ALA A 485 -5.35 -9.13 -9.68
CA ALA A 485 -6.71 -8.64 -9.50
C ALA A 485 -7.59 -9.76 -8.95
N LEU A 486 -8.45 -9.43 -7.99
CA LEU A 486 -9.48 -10.34 -7.48
C LEU A 486 -10.83 -9.92 -8.05
N TYR A 487 -11.50 -10.85 -8.72
CA TYR A 487 -12.83 -10.68 -9.26
C TYR A 487 -13.82 -11.44 -8.38
N ILE A 488 -14.89 -10.77 -7.96
CA ILE A 488 -15.93 -11.35 -7.12
C ILE A 488 -17.27 -11.09 -7.80
N LEU A 489 -18.04 -12.15 -8.01
CA LEU A 489 -19.30 -12.14 -8.73
C LEU A 489 -20.44 -12.37 -7.73
N ASP A 490 -21.46 -11.53 -7.85
CA ASP A 490 -22.75 -11.68 -7.17
C ASP A 490 -23.84 -11.66 -8.25
N LEU A 491 -24.27 -12.85 -8.67
CA LEU A 491 -25.08 -13.06 -9.87
C LEU A 491 -26.46 -13.59 -9.52
N LYS A 492 -27.48 -13.18 -10.27
CA LYS A 492 -28.82 -13.78 -10.21
C LYS A 492 -28.77 -15.22 -10.72
N ASN A 493 -29.39 -16.14 -9.97
CA ASN A 493 -29.55 -17.52 -10.43
C ASN A 493 -30.80 -17.64 -11.29
N HIS A 494 -30.64 -17.71 -12.61
CA HIS A 494 -31.75 -17.84 -13.56
C HIS A 494 -32.32 -19.27 -13.64
N THR A 495 -31.58 -20.27 -13.13
CA THR A 495 -32.06 -21.65 -13.00
C THR A 495 -32.86 -21.78 -11.70
N HIS A 496 -34.09 -21.28 -11.68
CA HIS A 496 -34.98 -21.32 -10.52
C HIS A 496 -35.48 -22.75 -10.22
N THR A 497 -34.63 -23.62 -9.65
CA THR A 497 -35.15 -24.74 -8.85
C THR A 497 -35.41 -24.24 -7.42
N LYS A 498 -36.51 -24.68 -6.79
CA LYS A 498 -36.93 -24.22 -5.43
C LYS A 498 -35.87 -24.41 -4.34
N GLU A 499 -34.82 -25.19 -4.62
CA GLU A 499 -33.76 -25.57 -3.68
C GLU A 499 -32.50 -24.70 -3.81
N GLN A 500 -32.35 -23.92 -4.90
CA GLN A 500 -31.20 -23.06 -5.10
C GLN A 500 -31.40 -21.67 -4.48
N ARG A 501 -30.32 -21.11 -3.92
CA ARG A 501 -30.32 -19.70 -3.45
C ARG A 501 -30.67 -18.77 -4.62
N PRO A 502 -31.34 -17.64 -4.39
CA PRO A 502 -31.70 -16.70 -5.47
C PRO A 502 -30.48 -16.09 -6.18
N ARG A 503 -29.31 -16.14 -5.53
CA ARG A 503 -28.05 -15.58 -6.04
C ARG A 503 -26.89 -16.56 -5.89
N SER A 504 -26.00 -16.60 -6.89
CA SER A 504 -24.72 -17.29 -6.84
C SER A 504 -23.61 -16.32 -6.48
N PHE A 505 -22.63 -16.87 -5.78
CA PHE A 505 -21.43 -16.18 -5.35
C PHE A 505 -20.24 -16.97 -5.89
N ASP A 506 -19.37 -16.30 -6.63
CA ASP A 506 -18.15 -16.87 -7.17
C ASP A 506 -17.03 -15.84 -7.10
N TYR A 507 -15.78 -16.29 -7.05
CA TYR A 507 -14.63 -15.39 -7.08
C TYR A 507 -13.40 -16.09 -7.61
N PHE A 508 -12.51 -15.32 -8.23
CA PHE A 508 -11.24 -15.82 -8.75
C PHE A 508 -10.19 -14.73 -8.73
N VAL A 509 -8.93 -15.16 -8.65
CA VAL A 509 -7.76 -14.28 -8.72
C VAL A 509 -7.12 -14.44 -10.10
N GLU A 510 -6.77 -13.32 -10.73
CA GLU A 510 -6.02 -13.30 -11.98
C GLU A 510 -4.66 -12.63 -11.76
N ASP A 511 -3.59 -13.40 -11.97
CA ASP A 511 -2.22 -12.90 -11.97
C ASP A 511 -1.77 -12.59 -13.39
N VAL A 512 -1.61 -11.32 -13.71
CA VAL A 512 -1.00 -10.87 -14.96
C VAL A 512 0.47 -10.58 -14.71
N VAL A 513 1.30 -11.56 -15.07
CA VAL A 513 2.75 -11.45 -15.01
C VAL A 513 3.29 -11.02 -16.37
N ASN A 514 3.91 -9.84 -16.42
CA ASN A 514 4.50 -9.30 -17.64
C ASN A 514 6.03 -9.35 -17.56
N TRP A 515 6.63 -10.21 -18.36
CA TRP A 515 8.04 -10.18 -18.71
C TRP A 515 8.22 -9.44 -20.02
N GLY A 516 9.37 -8.79 -20.22
CA GLY A 516 9.68 -8.22 -21.52
C GLY A 516 11.12 -7.78 -21.60
N ASP A 517 11.71 -7.90 -22.78
CA ASP A 517 13.08 -7.49 -23.02
C ASP A 517 13.25 -6.00 -22.73
N ASN A 518 12.23 -5.16 -22.99
CA ASN A 518 12.26 -3.74 -22.61
C ASN A 518 12.39 -3.51 -21.10
N LYS A 519 11.83 -4.40 -20.27
CA LYS A 519 12.00 -4.35 -18.80
C LYS A 519 13.39 -4.86 -18.39
N ASP A 520 13.90 -5.82 -19.13
CA ASP A 520 15.21 -6.43 -18.90
C ASP A 520 16.36 -5.68 -19.58
N ALA A 521 16.08 -4.73 -20.47
CA ALA A 521 17.02 -4.02 -21.36
C ALA A 521 18.01 -3.17 -20.58
N LEU A 522 18.98 -3.90 -20.03
CA LEU A 522 20.32 -3.49 -19.70
C LEU A 522 21.19 -4.06 -20.82
N ASP A 523 21.27 -3.39 -21.96
CA ASP A 523 22.44 -3.65 -22.79
C ASP A 523 23.67 -3.04 -22.10
N ASN A 524 24.85 -3.47 -22.53
CA ASN A 524 26.13 -3.09 -21.92
C ASN A 524 26.44 -1.58 -21.98
N THR A 525 25.57 -0.76 -22.57
CA THR A 525 25.75 0.68 -22.78
C THR A 525 24.87 1.55 -21.87
N GLY A 526 23.88 0.97 -21.20
CA GLY A 526 23.07 1.71 -20.22
C GLY A 526 22.13 2.76 -20.85
N GLN A 527 21.77 2.64 -22.14
CA GLN A 527 20.67 3.42 -22.74
C GLN A 527 19.36 2.62 -22.80
N LEU A 528 18.24 3.32 -22.53
CA LEU A 528 16.90 2.82 -22.86
C LEU A 528 16.73 3.22 -24.32
N GLN A 529 16.58 2.29 -25.26
CA GLN A 529 15.85 2.66 -26.47
C GLN A 529 14.40 2.83 -26.04
N ALA A 530 14.00 4.08 -25.80
CA ALA A 530 12.61 4.44 -26.00
C ALA A 530 12.33 4.23 -27.49
N LYS A 531 11.70 3.10 -27.82
CA LYS A 531 10.84 3.01 -28.99
C LYS A 531 9.46 2.65 -28.50
N PHE A 532 8.70 3.67 -28.13
CA PHE A 532 7.29 3.82 -28.50
C PHE A 532 7.02 5.32 -28.66
#